data_AF-A0AAV6ATM6-F1
#
_entry.id   AF-A0AAV6ATM6-F1
#
_cell.length_a   1.000
_cell.length_b   1.000
_cell.length_c   1.000
_cell.angle_alpha   90.00
_cell.angle_beta   90.00
_cell.angle_gamma   90.00
#
_symmetry.space_group_name_H-M   'P 1'
#
loop_
_entity.id
_entity.type
_entity.pdbx_description
1 polymer ?
#
loop_
_entity_poly.entity_id
_entity_poly.type
_entity_poly.pdbx_seq_one_letter_code
_entity_poly.pdbx_strand_id
1 'polypeptide(L)'
;MTPLLDDARRREHKARNELHSLLLVGGLGLLTAFSAWLIWSWPGVVTALIGIGALYVLAPRVPPDVIMRMYRARPIDQGHGGQTAYIVDLLSRRAGLPAVPRVYVIPSMTLNAFAAGAPEKAVIGITEGLLRRLSMRELAGVLAHEISHIRNNDLAVMS
;
A
#
# COMPACT_ATOMS: atom_id res chain seq x y z
N MET A 1 -25.41 23.13 -11.54
CA MET A 1 -24.03 22.62 -11.37
C MET A 1 -23.26 23.68 -10.62
N THR A 2 -23.23 23.58 -9.29
CA THR A 2 -22.57 24.52 -8.39
C THR A 2 -21.05 24.28 -8.41
N PRO A 3 -20.22 25.33 -8.50
CA PRO A 3 -18.77 25.19 -8.38
C PRO A 3 -18.45 24.91 -6.91
N LEU A 4 -18.31 23.63 -6.55
CA LEU A 4 -18.27 23.19 -5.15
C LEU A 4 -16.94 23.45 -4.43
N LEU A 5 -15.97 24.13 -5.04
CA LEU A 5 -14.75 24.61 -4.36
C LEU A 5 -14.28 25.93 -5.00
N ASP A 6 -14.17 26.96 -4.17
CA ASP A 6 -13.53 28.23 -4.51
C ASP A 6 -12.01 27.98 -4.70
N ASP A 7 -11.48 28.22 -5.90
CA ASP A 7 -10.08 27.93 -6.25
C ASP A 7 -9.08 28.62 -5.31
N ALA A 8 -9.48 29.77 -4.76
CA ALA A 8 -8.71 30.49 -3.75
C ALA A 8 -8.54 29.66 -2.47
N ARG A 9 -9.61 29.06 -1.95
CA ARG A 9 -9.57 28.19 -0.76
C ARG A 9 -8.77 26.91 -1.03
N ARG A 10 -8.88 26.35 -2.23
CA ARG A 10 -8.08 25.17 -2.62
C ARG A 10 -6.58 25.47 -2.61
N ARG A 11 -6.15 26.62 -3.13
CA ARG A 11 -4.75 27.05 -3.13
C ARG A 11 -4.24 27.31 -1.71
N GLU A 12 -5.04 27.95 -0.86
CA GLU A 12 -4.71 28.20 0.54
C GLU A 12 -4.50 26.90 1.32
N HIS A 13 -5.42 25.94 1.19
CA HIS A 13 -5.27 24.63 1.82
C HIS A 13 -4.08 23.86 1.28
N LYS A 14 -3.81 23.93 -0.04
CA LYS A 14 -2.65 23.28 -0.64
C LYS A 14 -1.35 23.88 -0.11
N ALA A 15 -1.22 25.20 -0.09
CA ALA A 15 -0.04 25.89 0.44
C ALA A 15 0.20 25.57 1.92
N ARG A 16 -0.86 25.55 2.73
CA ARG A 16 -0.75 25.16 4.14
C ARG A 16 -0.33 23.70 4.32
N ASN A 17 -0.89 22.79 3.52
CA ASN A 17 -0.50 21.38 3.54
C ASN A 17 0.95 21.20 3.08
N GLU A 18 1.37 21.89 2.03
CA GLU A 18 2.77 21.89 1.55
C GLU A 18 3.71 22.42 2.64
N LEU A 19 3.35 23.50 3.33
CA LEU A 19 4.13 24.02 4.46
C LEU A 19 4.20 23.01 5.61
N HIS A 20 3.08 22.43 6.02
CA HIS A 20 3.06 21.42 7.09
C HIS A 20 3.89 20.19 6.72
N SER A 21 3.76 19.68 5.50
CA SER A 21 4.56 18.56 5.00
C SER A 21 6.06 18.92 4.96
N LEU A 22 6.42 20.12 4.50
CA LEU A 22 7.80 20.59 4.49
C LEU A 22 8.37 20.68 5.91
N LEU A 23 7.61 21.22 6.87
CA LEU A 23 8.03 21.32 8.26
C LEU A 23 8.22 19.94 8.91
N LEU A 24 7.29 19.02 8.67
CA LEU A 24 7.35 17.66 9.23
C LEU A 24 8.51 16.85 8.63
N VAL A 25 8.63 16.81 7.30
CA VAL A 25 9.68 16.05 6.60
C VAL A 25 11.05 16.68 6.84
N GLY A 26 11.14 18.01 6.78
CA GLY A 26 12.36 18.75 7.08
C GLY A 26 12.80 18.57 8.54
N GLY A 27 11.86 18.67 9.49
CA GLY A 27 12.12 18.43 10.91
C GLY A 27 12.59 17.01 11.18
N LEU A 28 11.93 16.00 10.60
CA LEU A 28 12.36 14.60 10.71
C LEU A 28 13.75 14.38 10.10
N GLY A 29 14.04 15.00 8.96
CA GLY A 29 15.35 14.95 8.32
C GLY A 29 16.45 15.55 9.19
N LEU A 30 16.20 16.73 9.78
CA LEU A 30 17.12 17.39 10.70
C LEU A 30 17.36 16.56 11.96
N LEU A 31 16.30 16.02 12.56
CA LEU A 31 16.40 15.15 13.74
C LEU A 31 17.23 13.90 13.44
N THR A 32 17.02 13.29 12.28
CA THR A 32 17.76 12.10 11.84
C THR A 32 19.24 12.43 11.61
N ALA A 33 19.53 13.53 10.92
CA ALA A 33 20.90 13.98 10.68
C ALA A 33 21.62 14.34 12.00
N PHE A 34 20.94 15.04 12.91
CA PHE A 34 21.47 15.38 14.23
C PHE A 34 21.77 14.13 15.07
N SER A 35 20.85 13.16 15.08
CA SER A 35 21.03 11.88 15.79
C SER A 35 22.21 11.08 15.21
N ALA A 36 22.32 11.01 13.89
CA ALA A 36 23.42 10.33 13.21
C ALA A 36 24.78 11.02 13.48
N TRP A 37 24.78 12.34 13.53
CA TRP A 37 25.96 13.13 13.91
C TRP A 37 26.37 12.89 15.37
N LEU A 38 25.43 12.72 16.30
CA LEU A 38 25.75 12.43 17.69
C LEU A 38 26.43 11.06 17.86
N ILE A 39 26.00 10.05 17.08
CA ILE A 39 26.51 8.67 17.18
C ILE A 39 27.88 8.55 16.49
N TRP A 40 28.02 9.10 15.29
CA TRP A 40 29.19 8.86 14.43
C TRP A 40 29.70 10.09 13.69
N SER A 41 29.36 11.30 14.17
CA SER A 41 29.78 12.57 13.56
C SER A 41 29.39 12.65 12.07
N TRP A 42 30.21 13.32 11.25
CA TRP A 42 29.97 13.49 9.82
C TRP A 42 29.78 12.17 9.03
N PRO A 43 30.57 11.10 9.26
CA PRO A 43 30.32 9.81 8.64
C PRO A 43 28.91 9.25 8.88
N GLY A 44 28.35 9.45 10.09
CA GLY A 44 26.98 9.06 10.42
C GLY A 44 25.95 9.78 9.54
N VAL A 45 26.12 11.09 9.32
CA VAL A 45 25.22 11.88 8.46
C VAL A 45 25.28 11.39 7.02
N VAL A 46 26.48 11.16 6.47
CA VAL A 46 26.66 10.70 5.08
C VAL A 46 26.03 9.32 4.89
N THR A 47 26.25 8.39 5.82
CA THR A 47 25.66 7.04 5.74
C THR A 47 24.14 7.07 5.86
N ALA A 48 23.57 7.91 6.73
CA ALA A 48 22.13 8.09 6.84
C ALA A 48 21.51 8.64 5.54
N LEU A 49 22.12 9.66 4.93
CA LEU A 49 21.66 10.22 3.66
C LEU A 49 21.71 9.20 2.51
N ILE A 50 22.80 8.43 2.43
CA ILE A 50 22.92 7.34 1.44
C ILE A 50 21.85 6.28 1.70
N GLY A 51 21.61 5.89 2.95
CA GLY A 51 20.59 4.91 3.32
C GLY A 51 19.18 5.36 2.96
N ILE A 52 18.82 6.61 3.27
CA ILE A 52 17.53 7.20 2.89
C ILE A 52 17.37 7.27 1.37
N GLY A 53 18.41 7.74 0.66
CA GLY A 53 18.41 7.78 -0.81
C GLY A 53 18.27 6.39 -1.44
N ALA A 54 18.99 5.41 -0.90
CA ALA A 54 18.88 4.02 -1.33
C ALA A 54 17.47 3.47 -1.06
N LEU A 55 16.87 3.73 0.11
CA LEU A 55 15.51 3.31 0.44
C LEU A 55 14.49 3.95 -0.51
N TYR A 56 14.60 5.24 -0.79
CA TYR A 56 13.72 5.95 -1.71
C TYR A 56 13.74 5.34 -3.12
N VAL A 57 14.91 4.90 -3.59
CA VAL A 57 15.07 4.25 -4.90
C VAL A 57 14.63 2.78 -4.83
N LEU A 58 15.01 2.04 -3.80
CA LEU A 58 14.83 0.58 -3.77
C LEU A 58 13.43 0.17 -3.29
N ALA A 59 12.81 0.89 -2.36
CA ALA A 59 11.54 0.49 -1.76
C ALA A 59 10.39 0.33 -2.78
N PRO A 60 10.18 1.24 -3.75
CA PRO A 60 9.13 1.08 -4.76
C PRO A 60 9.39 -0.10 -5.73
N ARG A 61 10.64 -0.59 -5.79
CA ARG A 61 11.05 -1.68 -6.68
C ARG A 61 10.96 -3.06 -6.01
N VAL A 62 10.53 -3.13 -4.76
CA VAL A 62 10.39 -4.40 -4.03
C VAL A 62 9.30 -5.26 -4.69
N PRO A 63 9.61 -6.50 -5.11
CA PRO A 63 8.62 -7.38 -5.71
C PRO A 63 7.49 -7.71 -4.73
N PRO A 64 6.23 -7.84 -5.19
CA PRO A 64 5.10 -8.09 -4.29
C PRO A 64 5.20 -9.41 -3.52
N ASP A 65 5.86 -10.41 -4.11
CA ASP A 65 6.13 -11.69 -3.44
C ASP A 65 7.03 -11.53 -2.19
N VAL A 66 7.93 -10.55 -2.19
CA VAL A 66 8.78 -10.24 -1.02
C VAL A 66 7.92 -9.63 0.08
N ILE A 67 7.02 -8.70 -0.26
CA ILE A 67 6.06 -8.10 0.68
C ILE A 67 5.23 -9.22 1.32
N MET A 68 4.68 -10.12 0.52
CA MET A 68 3.89 -11.25 1.03
C MET A 68 4.69 -12.19 1.95
N ARG A 69 5.96 -12.44 1.65
CA ARG A 69 6.85 -13.21 2.53
C ARG A 69 7.12 -12.51 3.85
N MET A 70 7.28 -11.19 3.88
CA MET A 70 7.46 -10.41 5.12
C MET A 70 6.24 -10.58 6.04
N TYR A 71 5.03 -10.59 5.47
CA TYR A 71 3.79 -10.86 6.20
C TYR A 71 3.54 -12.34 6.51
N ARG A 72 4.46 -13.25 6.17
CA ARG A 72 4.29 -14.71 6.30
C ARG A 72 3.00 -15.20 5.63
N ALA A 73 2.60 -14.54 4.54
CA ALA A 73 1.36 -14.82 3.85
C ALA A 73 1.43 -16.17 3.12
N ARG A 74 0.31 -16.90 3.09
CA ARG A 74 0.18 -18.19 2.43
C ARG A 74 -0.78 -18.07 1.25
N PRO A 75 -0.45 -18.61 0.06
CA PRO A 75 -1.36 -18.54 -1.08
C PRO A 75 -2.66 -19.28 -0.76
N ILE A 76 -3.80 -18.73 -1.19
CA ILE A 76 -5.08 -19.43 -1.12
C ILE A 76 -5.09 -20.54 -2.17
N ASP A 77 -5.23 -21.78 -1.72
CA ASP A 77 -5.49 -22.93 -2.59
C ASP A 77 -7.00 -23.13 -2.80
N GLN A 78 -7.38 -23.74 -3.94
CA GLN A 78 -8.77 -23.95 -4.35
C GLN A 78 -9.58 -24.79 -3.34
N GLY A 79 -8.92 -25.58 -2.48
CA GLY A 79 -9.59 -26.43 -1.49
C GLY A 79 -10.20 -25.69 -0.29
N HIS A 80 -9.49 -24.73 0.32
CA HIS A 80 -9.93 -24.06 1.57
C HIS A 80 -10.36 -22.59 1.38
N GLY A 81 -10.14 -22.00 0.21
CA GLY A 81 -10.58 -20.64 -0.13
C GLY A 81 -11.01 -20.49 -1.59
N GLY A 82 -11.44 -21.59 -2.23
CA GLY A 82 -11.85 -21.59 -3.65
C GLY A 82 -12.93 -20.56 -3.97
N GLN A 83 -13.85 -20.29 -3.04
CA GLN A 83 -14.86 -19.26 -3.25
C GLN A 83 -14.24 -17.84 -3.31
N THR A 84 -13.23 -17.54 -2.50
CA THR A 84 -12.53 -16.24 -2.53
C THR A 84 -11.74 -16.08 -3.82
N ALA A 85 -11.01 -17.13 -4.22
CA ALA A 85 -10.30 -17.14 -5.50
C ALA A 85 -11.25 -16.97 -6.70
N TYR A 86 -12.41 -17.62 -6.66
CA TYR A 86 -13.45 -17.47 -7.69
C TYR A 86 -14.00 -16.04 -7.77
N ILE A 87 -14.30 -15.42 -6.64
CA ILE A 87 -14.79 -14.04 -6.60
C ILE A 87 -13.73 -13.07 -7.14
N VAL A 88 -12.46 -13.26 -6.78
CA VAL A 88 -11.36 -12.46 -7.32
C VAL A 88 -11.27 -12.62 -8.83
N ASP A 89 -11.29 -13.84 -9.37
CA ASP A 89 -11.28 -14.06 -10.83
C ASP A 89 -12.47 -13.36 -11.52
N LEU A 90 -13.69 -13.50 -10.98
CA LEU A 90 -14.88 -12.84 -11.52
C LEU A 90 -14.76 -11.31 -11.50
N LEU A 91 -14.32 -10.73 -10.38
CA LEU A 91 -14.18 -9.29 -10.22
C LEU A 91 -13.05 -8.74 -11.10
N SER A 92 -11.92 -9.44 -11.20
CA SER A 92 -10.79 -9.06 -12.06
C SER A 92 -11.18 -9.05 -13.54
N ARG A 93 -11.94 -10.06 -13.99
CA ARG A 93 -12.48 -10.09 -15.36
C ARG A 93 -13.45 -8.92 -15.61
N ARG A 94 -14.35 -8.65 -14.68
CA ARG A 94 -15.30 -7.52 -14.78
C ARG A 94 -14.60 -6.16 -14.79
N ALA A 95 -13.51 -6.03 -14.05
CA ALA A 95 -12.69 -4.82 -14.01
C ALA A 95 -11.79 -4.66 -15.24
N GLY A 96 -11.64 -5.69 -16.08
CA GLY A 96 -10.78 -5.68 -17.25
C GLY A 96 -9.29 -5.66 -16.89
N LEU A 97 -8.89 -6.30 -15.79
CA LEU A 97 -7.49 -6.39 -15.41
C LEU A 97 -6.69 -7.23 -16.43
N PRO A 98 -5.42 -6.89 -16.68
CA PRO A 98 -4.55 -7.64 -17.60
C PRO A 98 -4.21 -9.03 -17.06
N ALA A 99 -4.18 -9.21 -15.73
CA ALA A 99 -3.95 -10.48 -15.07
C ALA A 99 -4.82 -10.60 -13.81
N VAL A 100 -5.17 -11.84 -13.44
CA VAL A 100 -5.86 -12.12 -12.17
C VAL A 100 -4.84 -12.06 -11.03
N PRO A 101 -5.04 -11.20 -10.02
CA PRO A 101 -4.09 -11.06 -8.93
C PRO A 101 -4.06 -12.32 -8.05
N ARG A 102 -2.87 -12.72 -7.61
CA ARG A 102 -2.74 -13.85 -6.67
C ARG A 102 -3.21 -13.43 -5.29
N VAL A 103 -3.97 -14.30 -4.63
CA VAL A 103 -4.54 -14.02 -3.31
C VAL A 103 -3.77 -14.78 -2.23
N TYR A 104 -3.42 -14.09 -1.15
CA TYR A 104 -2.70 -14.65 -0.01
C TYR A 104 -3.48 -14.39 1.29
N VAL A 105 -3.41 -15.35 2.21
CA VAL A 105 -3.89 -15.22 3.59
C VAL A 105 -2.72 -14.85 4.50
N ILE A 106 -2.88 -13.76 5.26
CA ILE A 106 -1.94 -13.31 6.26
C ILE A 106 -2.40 -13.81 7.63
N PRO A 107 -1.55 -14.52 8.41
CA PRO A 107 -1.90 -15.05 9.72
C PRO A 107 -1.94 -13.94 10.79
N SER A 108 -2.92 -13.05 10.69
CA SER A 108 -3.17 -11.93 11.59
C SER A 108 -4.66 -11.81 11.89
N MET A 109 -5.00 -11.45 13.14
CA MET A 109 -6.38 -11.22 13.59
C MET A 109 -6.86 -9.78 13.34
N THR A 110 -5.99 -8.90 12.81
CA THR A 110 -6.40 -7.57 12.35
C THR A 110 -7.43 -7.70 11.21
N LEU A 111 -8.28 -6.69 11.04
CA LEU A 111 -9.25 -6.65 9.95
C LEU A 111 -8.67 -5.81 8.82
N ASN A 112 -7.94 -6.45 7.90
CA ASN A 112 -7.30 -5.74 6.80
C ASN A 112 -7.27 -6.58 5.51
N ALA A 113 -7.31 -5.88 4.38
CA ALA A 113 -6.94 -6.39 3.07
C ALA A 113 -6.22 -5.28 2.31
N PHE A 114 -5.25 -5.64 1.48
CA PHE A 114 -4.55 -4.67 0.64
C PHE A 114 -4.06 -5.32 -0.65
N ALA A 115 -3.93 -4.52 -1.70
CA ALA A 115 -3.27 -4.89 -2.94
C ALA A 115 -1.84 -4.33 -3.02
N ALA A 116 -0.93 -5.07 -3.66
CA ALA A 116 0.44 -4.64 -3.88
C ALA A 116 0.94 -5.04 -5.27
N GLY A 117 1.84 -4.25 -5.84
CA GLY A 117 2.50 -4.52 -7.12
C GLY A 117 2.03 -3.64 -8.26
N ALA A 118 2.17 -4.15 -9.48
CA ALA A 118 1.70 -3.52 -10.71
C ALA A 118 0.54 -4.34 -11.29
N PRO A 119 -0.36 -3.77 -12.11
CA PRO A 119 -1.56 -4.46 -12.62
C PRO A 119 -1.29 -5.82 -13.27
N GLU A 120 -0.13 -6.00 -13.90
CA GLU A 120 0.27 -7.26 -14.56
C GLU A 120 0.78 -8.34 -13.58
N LYS A 121 1.22 -7.93 -12.39
CA LYS A 121 1.79 -8.80 -11.34
C LYS A 121 1.23 -8.46 -9.96
N ALA A 122 -0.03 -8.06 -9.89
CA ALA A 122 -0.66 -7.64 -8.65
C ALA A 122 -0.91 -8.85 -7.75
N VAL A 123 -0.87 -8.60 -6.45
CA VAL A 123 -1.21 -9.57 -5.40
C VAL A 123 -2.14 -8.92 -4.40
N ILE A 124 -3.03 -9.70 -3.80
CA ILE A 124 -3.96 -9.26 -2.76
C ILE A 124 -3.64 -10.05 -1.49
N GLY A 125 -3.33 -9.34 -0.41
CA GLY A 125 -3.18 -9.91 0.93
C GLY A 125 -4.46 -9.71 1.72
N ILE A 126 -5.01 -10.78 2.29
CA ILE A 126 -6.20 -10.76 3.14
C ILE A 126 -5.82 -11.32 4.50
N THR A 127 -6.16 -10.64 5.59
CA THR A 127 -5.88 -11.19 6.93
C THR A 127 -6.89 -12.28 7.31
N GLU A 128 -6.43 -13.25 8.10
CA GLU A 128 -7.28 -14.32 8.63
C GLU A 128 -8.43 -13.76 9.48
N GLY A 129 -8.18 -12.70 10.26
CA GLY A 129 -9.21 -11.98 11.01
C GLY A 129 -10.32 -11.44 10.13
N LEU A 130 -9.98 -10.89 8.96
CA LEU A 130 -10.97 -10.36 8.01
C LEU A 130 -11.82 -11.50 7.41
N LEU A 131 -11.18 -12.59 6.97
CA LEU A 131 -11.86 -13.78 6.43
C LEU A 131 -12.84 -14.42 7.42
N ARG A 132 -12.50 -14.41 8.72
CA ARG A 132 -13.34 -14.98 9.77
C ARG A 132 -14.51 -14.09 10.16
N ARG A 133 -14.39 -12.77 10.01
CA ARG A 133 -15.42 -11.82 10.46
C ARG A 133 -16.40 -11.40 9.37
N LEU A 134 -15.96 -11.30 8.13
CA LEU A 134 -16.81 -10.83 7.04
C LEU A 134 -17.57 -11.99 6.40
N SER A 135 -18.83 -11.73 6.07
CA SER A 135 -19.56 -12.59 5.16
C SER A 135 -18.97 -12.51 3.75
N MET A 136 -19.24 -13.52 2.92
CA MET A 136 -18.69 -13.55 1.57
C MET A 136 -19.11 -12.34 0.71
N ARG A 137 -20.31 -11.80 0.94
CA ARG A 137 -20.82 -10.62 0.24
C ARG A 137 -20.08 -9.34 0.63
N GLU A 138 -19.75 -9.19 1.92
CA GLU A 138 -18.96 -8.05 2.42
C GLU A 138 -17.51 -8.15 1.95
N LEU A 139 -16.93 -9.36 2.01
CA LEU A 139 -15.60 -9.62 1.49
C LEU A 139 -15.50 -9.30 0.00
N ALA A 140 -16.51 -9.66 -0.81
CA ALA A 140 -16.57 -9.30 -2.22
C ALA A 140 -16.57 -7.78 -2.44
N GLY A 141 -17.23 -7.01 -1.56
CA GLY A 141 -17.20 -5.54 -1.60
C GLY A 141 -15.81 -4.97 -1.34
N VAL A 142 -15.11 -5.50 -0.32
CA VAL A 142 -13.71 -5.11 0.00
C VAL A 142 -12.78 -5.48 -1.16
N LEU A 143 -12.89 -6.69 -1.69
CA LEU A 143 -12.08 -7.14 -2.83
C LEU A 143 -12.34 -6.32 -4.09
N ALA A 144 -13.59 -5.90 -4.34
CA ALA A 144 -13.92 -5.03 -5.44
C ALA A 144 -13.26 -3.64 -5.29
N HIS A 145 -13.20 -3.11 -4.05
CA HIS A 145 -12.48 -1.87 -3.75
C HIS A 145 -10.98 -2.02 -4.03
N GLU A 146 -10.34 -3.08 -3.53
CA GLU A 146 -8.91 -3.34 -3.79
C GLU A 146 -8.60 -3.55 -5.27
N ILE A 147 -9.45 -4.28 -6.00
CA ILE A 147 -9.33 -4.47 -7.45
C ILE A 147 -9.48 -3.15 -8.21
N SER A 148 -10.30 -2.22 -7.72
CA SER A 148 -10.41 -0.88 -8.33
C SER A 148 -9.10 -0.09 -8.22
N HIS A 149 -8.37 -0.23 -7.10
CA HIS A 149 -7.03 0.35 -6.95
C HIS A 149 -6.01 -0.28 -7.89
N ILE A 150 -6.05 -1.61 -8.07
CA ILE A 150 -5.21 -2.31 -9.06
C ILE A 150 -5.50 -1.77 -10.46
N ARG A 151 -6.77 -1.64 -10.83
CA ARG A 151 -7.18 -1.15 -12.15
C ARG A 151 -6.71 0.30 -12.41
N ASN A 152 -6.85 1.17 -11.42
CA ASN A 152 -6.48 2.57 -11.54
C ASN A 152 -4.99 2.82 -11.37
N ASN A 153 -4.21 1.76 -11.09
CA ASN A 153 -2.78 1.83 -10.83
C ASN A 153 -2.43 2.68 -9.58
N ASP A 154 -3.37 2.76 -8.64
CA ASP A 154 -3.25 3.54 -7.39
C ASP A 154 -2.66 2.70 -6.24
N LEU A 155 -1.90 1.65 -6.58
CA LEU A 155 -1.24 0.75 -5.63
C LEU A 155 -0.09 1.40 -4.85
N ALA A 156 0.31 2.61 -5.24
CA ALA A 156 1.33 3.40 -4.55
C ALA A 156 0.80 4.18 -3.34
N VAL A 157 -0.52 4.27 -3.14
CA VAL A 157 -1.12 5.29 -2.25
C VAL A 157 -1.94 4.75 -1.07
N MET A 158 -2.14 3.43 -0.94
CA MET A 158 -2.82 2.87 0.24
C MET A 158 -1.91 1.93 1.03
N SER A 159 -1.14 2.55 1.93
CA SER A 159 -0.45 1.94 3.07
C SER A 159 -1.03 2.48 4.37
#